data_AF-A0A537H0I4-F1
#
_entry.id   AF-A0A537H0I4-F1
#
_cell.length_a   1.000
_cell.length_b   1.000
_cell.length_c   1.000
_cell.angle_alpha   90.00
_cell.angle_beta   90.00
_cell.angle_gamma   90.00
#
_symmetry.space_group_name_H-M   'P 1'
#
loop_
_entity.id
_entity.type
_entity.pdbx_description
1 polymer ?
#
loop_
_entity_poly.entity_id
_entity_poly.type
_entity_poly.pdbx_seq_one_letter_code
_entity_poly.pdbx_strand_id
1 'polypeptide(L)'
;MTFKAHVDNIQAKTGRTQEDVWKLAIKKLFVKQGKIVAKHADLLAWLKSEIGLGHVHANFIILFLRLRANDSKVSTQSRNWAYKTGY
;
A
#
# COMPACT_ATOMS: atom_id res chain seq x y z
N MET A 1 9.60 -11.05 -8.65
CA MET A 1 9.86 -9.65 -8.24
C MET A 1 9.77 -9.58 -6.72
N THR A 2 10.65 -8.83 -6.05
CA THR A 2 10.68 -8.72 -4.58
C THR A 2 9.77 -7.59 -4.08
N PHE A 3 9.38 -7.60 -2.81
CA PHE A 3 8.66 -6.49 -2.20
C PHE A 3 9.45 -5.18 -2.37
N LYS A 4 10.74 -5.19 -2.04
CA LYS A 4 11.62 -4.03 -2.22
C LYS A 4 11.61 -3.49 -3.65
N ALA A 5 11.72 -4.36 -4.66
CA ALA A 5 11.72 -3.93 -6.06
C ALA A 5 10.41 -3.25 -6.48
N HIS A 6 9.26 -3.67 -5.94
CA HIS A 6 8.00 -2.98 -6.17
C HIS A 6 7.99 -1.57 -5.54
N VAL A 7 8.49 -1.42 -4.32
CA VAL A 7 8.61 -0.12 -3.64
C VAL A 7 9.51 0.82 -4.45
N ASP A 8 10.69 0.35 -4.84
CA ASP A 8 11.66 1.13 -5.62
C ASP A 8 11.04 1.59 -6.96
N ASN A 9 10.34 0.69 -7.66
CA ASN A 9 9.69 1.01 -8.94
C ASN A 9 8.55 2.04 -8.79
N ILE A 10 7.77 1.96 -7.71
CA ILE A 10 6.68 2.91 -7.46
C ILE A 10 7.24 4.28 -7.12
N GLN A 11 8.30 4.33 -6.31
CA GLN A 11 8.99 5.59 -6.02
C GLN A 11 9.58 6.20 -7.28
N ALA A 12 10.23 5.41 -8.14
CA ALA A 12 10.77 5.88 -9.41
C ALA A 12 9.68 6.44 -10.35
N LYS A 13 8.47 5.84 -10.36
CA LYS A 13 7.36 6.26 -11.23
C LYS A 13 6.58 7.47 -10.72
N THR A 14 6.44 7.59 -9.40
CA THR A 14 5.55 8.59 -8.78
C THR A 14 6.29 9.70 -8.05
N GLY A 15 7.59 9.55 -7.81
CA GLY A 15 8.36 10.41 -6.91
C GLY A 15 7.97 10.29 -5.43
N ARG A 16 7.02 9.41 -5.09
CA ARG A 16 6.49 9.24 -3.73
C ARG A 16 6.99 7.96 -3.11
N THR A 17 7.43 8.04 -1.86
CA THR A 17 7.73 6.84 -1.07
C THR A 17 6.45 6.21 -0.55
N GLN A 18 6.51 4.92 -0.17
CA GLN A 18 5.40 4.24 0.50
C GLN A 18 5.00 4.93 1.82
N GLU A 19 5.95 5.56 2.52
CA GLU A 19 5.70 6.35 3.72
C GLU A 19 4.89 7.62 3.45
N ASP A 20 5.14 8.29 2.32
CA ASP A 20 4.33 9.45 1.91
C ASP A 20 2.89 9.05 1.66
N VAL A 21 2.68 7.89 1.03
CA VAL A 21 1.34 7.36 0.80
C VAL A 21 0.65 6.99 2.11
N TRP A 22 1.37 6.42 3.08
CA TRP A 22 0.82 6.17 4.43
C TRP A 22 0.35 7.46 5.11
N LYS A 23 1.18 8.52 5.09
CA LYS A 23 0.81 9.84 5.65
C LYS A 23 -0.43 10.42 4.96
N LEU A 24 -0.53 10.29 3.63
CA LEU A 24 -1.70 10.73 2.88
C LEU A 24 -2.96 9.92 3.23
N ALA A 25 -2.82 8.60 3.43
CA ALA A 25 -3.94 7.74 3.84
C ALA A 25 -4.49 8.13 5.22
N ILE A 26 -3.63 8.56 6.16
CA ILE A 26 -4.06 9.11 7.46
C ILE A 26 -4.80 10.44 7.26
N LYS A 27 -4.24 11.37 6.47
CA LYS A 27 -4.88 12.66 6.17
C LYS A 27 -6.26 12.51 5.53
N LYS A 28 -6.45 11.49 4.69
CA LYS A 28 -7.72 11.14 4.05
C LYS A 28 -8.66 10.31 4.92
N LEU A 29 -8.29 10.03 6.18
CA LEU A 29 -9.06 9.22 7.13
C LEU A 29 -9.30 7.78 6.67
N PHE A 30 -8.50 7.28 5.72
CA PHE A 30 -8.50 5.85 5.34
C PHE A 30 -7.79 4.98 6.36
N VAL A 31 -6.84 5.57 7.08
CA VAL A 31 -6.20 4.99 8.27
C VAL A 31 -6.64 5.79 9.49
N LYS A 32 -7.17 5.11 10.50
CA LYS A 32 -7.49 5.69 11.81
C LYS A 32 -6.89 4.84 12.90
N GLN A 33 -6.14 5.45 13.83
CA GLN A 33 -5.48 4.76 14.94
C GLN A 33 -4.66 3.53 14.48
N GLY A 34 -3.94 3.67 13.36
CA GLY A 34 -3.13 2.60 12.77
C GLY A 34 -3.91 1.50 12.04
N LYS A 35 -5.24 1.58 11.97
CA LYS A 35 -6.10 0.58 11.30
C LYS A 35 -6.65 1.11 9.98
N ILE A 36 -6.76 0.24 8.99
CA ILE A 36 -7.43 0.54 7.72
C ILE A 36 -8.94 0.52 7.95
N VAL A 37 -9.61 1.65 7.75
CA VAL A 37 -11.08 1.77 7.87
C VAL A 37 -11.77 1.89 6.52
N ALA A 38 -11.02 2.22 5.46
CA ALA A 38 -11.55 2.33 4.10
C ALA A 38 -11.81 0.97 3.44
N LYS A 39 -12.78 0.93 2.51
CA LYS A 39 -12.98 -0.26 1.66
C LYS A 39 -11.84 -0.37 0.66
N HIS A 40 -11.60 -1.59 0.18
CA HIS A 40 -10.56 -1.84 -0.83
C HIS A 40 -10.81 -1.02 -2.11
N ALA A 41 -12.07 -0.95 -2.57
CA ALA A 41 -12.45 -0.18 -3.76
C ALA A 41 -12.12 1.32 -3.63
N ASP A 42 -12.35 1.91 -2.45
CA ASP A 42 -12.07 3.33 -2.20
C ASP A 42 -10.57 3.63 -2.23
N LEU A 43 -9.77 2.76 -1.60
CA LEU A 43 -8.31 2.83 -1.66
C LEU A 43 -7.81 2.69 -3.11
N LEU A 44 -8.36 1.74 -3.85
CA LEU A 44 -7.97 1.50 -5.24
C LEU A 44 -8.32 2.69 -6.14
N ALA A 45 -9.53 3.25 -5.99
CA ALA A 45 -9.96 4.43 -6.72
C ALA A 45 -9.04 5.61 -6.43
N TRP A 46 -8.78 5.91 -5.15
CA TRP A 46 -7.88 6.99 -4.73
C TRP A 46 -6.45 6.84 -5.28
N LEU A 47 -5.85 5.65 -5.15
CA LEU A 47 -4.50 5.40 -5.61
C LEU A 47 -4.38 5.54 -7.14
N LYS A 48 -5.44 5.18 -7.88
CA LYS A 48 -5.48 5.37 -9.33
C LYS A 48 -5.68 6.82 -9.72
N SER A 49 -6.62 7.54 -9.09
CA SER A 49 -7.01 8.89 -9.50
C SER A 49 -6.05 9.98 -9.03
N GLU A 50 -5.61 9.91 -7.76
CA GLU A 50 -4.83 11.00 -7.16
C GLU A 50 -3.32 10.70 -7.08
N ILE A 51 -2.95 9.43 -6.98
CA ILE A 51 -1.53 9.01 -6.96
C ILE A 51 -1.04 8.60 -8.36
N GLY A 52 -1.97 8.41 -9.32
CA GLY A 52 -1.64 8.08 -10.71
C GLY A 52 -1.13 6.65 -10.88
N LEU A 53 -1.45 5.73 -9.96
CA LEU A 53 -1.00 4.35 -10.04
C LEU A 53 -1.86 3.52 -11.00
N GLY A 54 -1.21 2.70 -11.82
CA GLY A 54 -1.87 1.62 -12.53
C GLY A 54 -2.42 0.55 -11.56
N HIS A 55 -3.36 -0.28 -12.02
CA HIS A 55 -4.08 -1.24 -11.18
C HIS A 55 -3.16 -2.16 -10.35
N VAL A 56 -2.08 -2.67 -10.94
CA VAL A 56 -1.13 -3.56 -10.26
C VAL A 56 -0.38 -2.84 -9.14
N HIS A 57 0.18 -1.66 -9.40
CA HIS A 57 0.90 -0.89 -8.38
C HIS A 57 -0.04 -0.37 -7.28
N ALA A 58 -1.27 0.01 -7.63
CA ALA A 58 -2.27 0.41 -6.65
C ALA A 58 -2.59 -0.74 -5.67
N ASN A 59 -2.81 -1.96 -6.17
CA ASN A 59 -3.00 -3.13 -5.33
C ASN A 59 -1.78 -3.45 -4.45
N PHE A 60 -0.58 -3.28 -5.00
CA PHE A 60 0.65 -3.47 -4.22
C PHE A 60 0.75 -2.47 -3.06
N ILE A 61 0.43 -1.19 -3.29
CA ILE A 61 0.37 -0.20 -2.20
C ILE A 61 -0.72 -0.53 -1.19
N ILE A 62 -1.89 -1.03 -1.63
CA ILE A 62 -2.93 -1.49 -0.69
C ILE A 62 -2.39 -2.63 0.19
N LEU A 63 -1.63 -3.56 -0.37
CA LEU A 63 -0.96 -4.61 0.40
C LEU A 63 0.02 -4.01 1.42
N PHE A 64 0.87 -3.06 1.02
CA PHE A 64 1.75 -2.32 1.95
C PHE A 64 0.98 -1.68 3.10
N LEU A 65 -0.07 -0.90 2.81
CA LEU A 65 -0.89 -0.21 3.81
C LEU A 65 -1.50 -1.20 4.81
N ARG A 66 -1.97 -2.35 4.32
CA ARG A 66 -2.58 -3.40 5.16
C ARG A 66 -1.54 -4.14 5.99
N LEU A 67 -0.36 -4.44 5.44
CA LEU A 67 0.74 -5.05 6.20
C LEU A 67 1.18 -4.13 7.35
N ARG A 68 1.35 -2.84 7.06
CA ARG A 68 1.73 -1.82 8.07
C ARG A 68 0.68 -1.65 9.15
N ALA A 69 -0.60 -1.73 8.79
CA ALA A 69 -1.71 -1.68 9.73
C ALA A 69 -1.93 -2.99 10.51
N ASN A 70 -1.11 -4.02 10.27
CA ASN A 70 -1.29 -5.38 10.78
C ASN A 70 -2.73 -5.91 10.55
N ASP A 71 -3.26 -5.67 9.35
CA ASP A 71 -4.65 -5.99 9.00
C ASP A 71 -4.84 -7.52 8.86
N SER A 72 -5.87 -8.05 9.52
CA SER A 72 -6.20 -9.48 9.50
C SER A 72 -6.62 -10.00 8.12
N LYS A 73 -7.01 -9.12 7.19
CA LYS A 73 -7.34 -9.48 5.81
C LYS A 73 -6.12 -9.85 4.98
N VAL A 74 -4.90 -9.63 5.47
CA VAL A 74 -3.68 -10.05 4.76
C VAL A 74 -3.38 -11.51 5.06
N SER A 75 -3.35 -12.33 4.01
CA SER A 75 -3.05 -13.76 4.12
C SER A 75 -1.65 -14.01 4.68
N THR A 76 -1.47 -15.15 5.34
CA THR A 76 -0.15 -15.60 5.83
C THR A 76 0.87 -15.70 4.69
N GLN A 77 0.44 -16.17 3.51
CA GLN A 77 1.31 -16.26 2.35
C GLN A 77 1.83 -14.89 1.90
N SER A 78 0.95 -13.89 1.77
CA SER A 78 1.35 -12.54 1.36
C SER A 78 2.26 -11.88 2.40
N ARG A 79 1.98 -12.09 3.69
CA ARG A 79 2.83 -11.61 4.79
C ARG A 79 4.22 -12.25 4.73
N ASN A 80 4.30 -13.57 4.66
CA ASN A 80 5.57 -14.29 4.59
C ASN A 80 6.38 -13.90 3.35
N TRP A 81 5.71 -13.77 2.20
CA TRP A 81 6.36 -13.31 0.96
C TRP A 81 6.93 -11.90 1.11
N ALA A 82 6.17 -10.96 1.68
CA ALA A 82 6.62 -9.59 1.85
C ALA A 82 7.88 -9.51 2.73
N TYR A 83 7.85 -10.10 3.93
CA TYR A 83 9.02 -10.14 4.83
C TYR A 83 10.22 -10.86 4.22
N LYS A 84 10.00 -11.99 3.54
CA LYS A 84 11.09 -12.73 2.87
C LYS A 84 11.74 -11.95 1.73
N THR A 85 11.04 -10.97 1.15
CA THR A 85 11.47 -10.26 -0.05
C THR A 85 11.72 -8.76 0.18
N GLY A 86 11.94 -8.37 1.44
CA GLY A 86 12.39 -7.01 1.79
C GLY A 86 11.27 -5.99 1.96
N TYR A 87 10.17 -6.39 2.62
CA TYR A 87 9.30 -5.46 3.35
C TYR A 87 10.05 -4.84 4.53
#